data_AF-A0A1A7QGC5-F1
#
_entry.id   AF-A0A1A7QGC5-F1
#
_cell.length_a   1.000
_cell.length_b   1.000
_cell.length_c   1.000
_cell.angle_alpha   90.00
_cell.angle_beta   90.00
_cell.angle_gamma   90.00
#
_symmetry.space_group_name_H-M   'P 1'
#
loop_
_entity.id
_entity.type
_entity.pdbx_description
1 polymer ?
#
loop_
_entity_poly.entity_id
_entity_poly.type
_entity_poly.pdbx_seq_one_letter_code
_entity_poly.pdbx_strand_id
1 'polypeptide(L)'
;MGGTVLARLAAAAFLLLAIVVAIIELGRQGEEARASRPAASAASDPLGSELLRCQALGEAAVRDLACLDVWAENRRRFLSAGEATNSATAEDE
;
A
#
# COMPACT_ATOMS: atom_id res chain seq x y z
N MET A 1 11.40 45.06 5.00
CA MET A 1 10.99 43.89 5.80
C MET A 1 10.70 42.67 4.89
N GLY A 2 11.64 42.26 4.03
CA GLY A 2 11.40 41.15 3.07
C GLY A 2 12.24 39.88 3.31
N GLY A 3 13.45 40.04 3.86
CA GLY A 3 14.37 38.90 4.05
C GLY A 3 13.89 37.88 5.10
N THR A 4 13.17 38.31 6.12
CA THR A 4 12.60 37.43 7.15
C THR A 4 11.43 36.58 6.63
N VAL A 5 10.68 37.08 5.65
CA VAL A 5 9.57 36.33 5.02
C VAL A 5 10.12 35.23 4.11
N LEU A 6 11.12 35.56 3.28
CA LEU A 6 11.78 34.59 2.40
C LEU A 6 12.49 33.48 3.20
N ALA A 7 13.16 33.83 4.31
CA ALA A 7 13.78 32.84 5.19
C ALA A 7 12.76 31.87 5.81
N ARG A 8 11.58 32.36 6.20
CA ARG A 8 10.50 31.52 6.75
C ARG A 8 9.91 30.57 5.71
N LEU A 9 9.73 31.04 4.47
CA LEU A 9 9.25 30.19 3.38
C LEU A 9 10.24 29.07 3.05
N ALA A 10 11.54 29.38 2.99
CA ALA A 10 12.57 28.37 2.76
C ALA A 10 12.61 27.32 3.90
N ALA A 11 12.53 27.78 5.16
CA ALA A 11 12.50 26.89 6.32
C ALA A 11 11.25 25.99 6.32
N ALA A 12 10.08 26.54 5.99
CA ALA A 12 8.84 25.75 5.90
C ALA A 12 8.91 24.72 4.77
N ALA A 13 9.42 25.09 3.59
CA ALA A 13 9.59 24.15 2.47
C ALA A 13 10.54 23.00 2.81
N PHE A 14 11.66 23.31 3.48
CA PHE A 14 12.61 22.28 3.93
C PHE A 14 11.99 21.34 4.97
N LEU A 15 11.23 21.89 5.92
CA LEU A 15 10.54 21.08 6.93
C LEU A 15 9.51 20.15 6.29
N LEU A 16 8.72 20.63 5.33
CA LEU A 16 7.77 19.81 4.58
C LEU A 16 8.47 18.69 3.81
N LEU A 17 9.58 19.00 3.15
CA LEU A 17 10.39 17.99 2.44
C LEU A 17 10.93 16.94 3.41
N ALA A 18 11.47 17.35 4.55
CA ALA A 18 11.98 16.44 5.58
C ALA A 18 10.89 15.51 6.12
N ILE A 19 9.67 16.01 6.33
CA ILE A 19 8.51 15.21 6.75
C ILE A 19 8.16 14.17 5.69
N VAL A 20 8.07 14.55 4.41
CA VAL A 20 7.78 13.61 3.32
C VAL A 20 8.84 12.51 3.24
N VAL A 21 10.12 12.87 3.33
CA VAL A 21 11.21 11.90 3.34
C VAL A 21 11.12 10.96 4.54
N ALA A 22 10.83 11.48 5.74
CA ALA A 22 10.66 10.64 6.93
C ALA A 22 9.50 9.65 6.78
N ILE A 23 8.38 10.07 6.19
CA ILE A 23 7.25 9.20 5.90
C ILE A 23 7.65 8.07 4.95
N ILE A 24 8.39 8.39 3.87
CA ILE A 24 8.87 7.38 2.92
C ILE A 24 9.83 6.40 3.60
N GLU A 25 10.76 6.90 4.40
CA GLU A 25 11.74 6.07 5.09
C GLU A 25 11.07 5.13 6.12
N LEU A 26 10.10 5.63 6.88
CA LEU A 26 9.26 4.81 7.76
C LEU A 26 8.46 3.76 6.99
N GLY A 27 7.92 4.12 5.82
CA GLY A 27 7.25 3.19 4.91
C GLY A 27 8.19 2.10 4.40
N ARG A 28 9.41 2.47 3.99
CA ARG A 28 10.47 1.57 3.50
C ARG A 28 10.93 0.58 4.58
N GLN A 29 11.13 1.04 5.81
CA GLN A 29 11.43 0.19 6.96
C GLN A 29 10.26 -0.76 7.28
N GLY A 30 9.03 -0.27 7.12
CA GLY A 30 7.82 -1.09 7.16
C GLY A 30 7.75 -2.11 6.02
N GLU A 31 8.24 -1.79 4.82
CA GLU A 31 8.37 -2.68 3.68
C GLU A 31 9.48 -3.73 3.87
N GLU A 32 10.60 -3.38 4.49
CA GLU A 32 11.62 -4.37 4.92
C GLU A 32 11.06 -5.32 5.99
N ALA A 33 10.30 -4.78 6.95
CA ALA A 33 9.57 -5.59 7.93
C ALA A 33 8.44 -6.42 7.30
N ARG A 34 7.82 -5.94 6.22
CA ARG A 34 6.76 -6.65 5.46
C ARG A 34 7.33 -7.67 4.48
N ALA A 35 8.52 -7.43 3.93
CA ALA A 35 9.30 -8.41 3.17
C ALA A 35 9.80 -9.53 4.09
N SER A 36 10.05 -9.21 5.37
CA SER A 36 10.33 -10.20 6.42
C SER A 36 9.06 -10.90 6.95
N ARG A 37 7.88 -10.28 6.85
CA ARG A 37 6.60 -10.96 7.10
C ARG A 37 6.39 -12.00 5.98
N PRO A 38 6.53 -13.30 6.26
CA PRO A 38 6.69 -14.26 5.20
C PRO A 38 5.44 -14.32 4.34
N ALA A 39 5.67 -14.69 3.10
CA ALA A 39 4.81 -15.38 2.14
C ALA A 39 3.87 -16.49 2.68
N ALA A 40 3.61 -16.58 3.99
CA ALA A 40 2.76 -17.58 4.63
C ALA A 40 1.30 -17.55 4.14
N SER A 41 0.81 -16.43 3.61
CA SER A 41 -0.49 -16.40 2.91
C SER A 41 -0.38 -16.61 1.40
N ALA A 42 0.80 -16.35 0.79
CA ALA A 42 1.01 -16.47 -0.65
C ALA A 42 1.35 -17.91 -1.09
N ALA A 43 1.91 -18.73 -0.20
CA ALA A 43 2.27 -20.11 -0.50
C ALA A 43 1.06 -21.05 -0.74
N SER A 44 -0.15 -20.65 -0.31
CA SER A 44 -1.36 -21.49 -0.39
C SER A 44 -2.47 -20.88 -1.26
N ASP A 45 -2.28 -19.68 -1.80
CA ASP A 45 -3.31 -18.97 -2.56
C ASP A 45 -2.86 -18.77 -4.02
N PRO A 46 -3.46 -19.48 -5.00
CA PRO A 46 -3.11 -19.34 -6.42
C PRO A 46 -3.34 -17.91 -6.95
N LEU A 47 -4.17 -17.12 -6.27
CA LEU A 47 -4.35 -15.70 -6.59
C LEU A 47 -3.11 -14.87 -6.24
N GLY A 48 -2.36 -15.25 -5.21
CA GLY A 48 -1.15 -14.55 -4.77
C GLY A 48 0.01 -14.66 -5.75
N SER A 49 0.20 -15.82 -6.38
CA SER A 49 1.23 -16.00 -7.40
C SER A 49 0.94 -15.20 -8.66
N GLU A 50 -0.34 -15.14 -9.06
CA GLU A 50 -0.76 -14.37 -10.24
C GLU A 50 -0.68 -12.85 -9.97
N LEU A 51 -1.02 -12.41 -8.76
CA LEU A 51 -0.80 -11.02 -8.32
C LEU A 51 0.68 -10.63 -8.39
N LEU A 52 1.58 -11.52 -7.96
CA LEU A 52 3.02 -11.27 -8.00
C LEU A 52 3.53 -11.21 -9.45
N ARG A 53 3.04 -12.08 -10.33
CA ARG A 53 3.32 -12.04 -11.77
C ARG A 53 2.91 -10.69 -12.37
N CYS A 54 1.71 -10.23 -12.05
CA CYS A 54 1.20 -8.94 -12.53
C CYS A 54 1.95 -7.74 -11.94
N GLN A 55 2.40 -7.79 -10.68
CA GLN A 55 3.25 -6.74 -10.11
C GLN A 55 4.61 -6.67 -10.80
N ALA A 56 5.23 -7.81 -11.12
CA ALA A 56 6.52 -7.86 -11.81
C ALA A 56 6.46 -7.26 -13.23
N LEU A 57 5.28 -7.27 -13.87
CA LEU A 57 5.04 -6.63 -15.17
C LEU A 57 4.94 -5.09 -15.09
N GLY A 58 4.63 -4.55 -13.91
CA GLY A 58 4.55 -3.11 -13.69
C GLY A 58 3.56 -2.40 -14.61
N GLU A 59 4.03 -1.38 -15.33
CA GLU A 59 3.20 -0.57 -16.24
C GLU A 59 2.54 -1.43 -17.35
N ALA A 60 3.20 -2.49 -17.80
CA ALA A 60 2.65 -3.39 -18.81
C ALA A 60 1.38 -4.10 -18.33
N ALA A 61 1.23 -4.35 -17.03
CA ALA A 61 0.05 -4.99 -16.44
C ALA A 61 -1.22 -4.12 -16.55
N VAL A 62 -1.08 -2.80 -16.66
CA VAL A 62 -2.23 -1.88 -16.74
C VAL A 62 -3.02 -2.08 -18.03
N ARG A 63 -2.39 -2.62 -19.07
CA ARG A 63 -3.05 -2.92 -20.36
C ARG A 63 -3.41 -4.40 -20.52
N ASP A 64 -3.10 -5.24 -19.54
CA ASP A 64 -3.39 -6.68 -19.56
C ASP A 64 -4.71 -6.93 -18.81
N LEU A 65 -5.72 -7.41 -19.53
CA LEU A 65 -7.04 -7.71 -18.97
C LEU A 65 -6.97 -8.76 -17.85
N ALA A 66 -6.09 -9.75 -17.98
CA ALA A 66 -5.94 -10.78 -16.94
C ALA A 66 -5.40 -10.18 -15.63
N CYS A 67 -4.47 -9.23 -15.72
CA CYS A 67 -3.94 -8.55 -14.53
C CYS A 67 -4.97 -7.62 -13.89
N LEU A 68 -5.80 -6.94 -14.69
CA LEU A 68 -6.88 -6.11 -14.17
C LEU A 68 -7.91 -6.95 -13.40
N ASP A 69 -8.27 -8.13 -13.91
CA ASP A 69 -9.20 -9.04 -13.24
C ASP A 69 -8.64 -9.56 -11.92
N VAL A 70 -7.37 -9.94 -11.90
CA VAL A 70 -6.67 -10.43 -10.70
C VAL A 70 -6.61 -9.36 -9.61
N TRP A 71 -6.35 -8.10 -9.96
CA TRP A 71 -6.41 -7.00 -8.99
C TRP A 71 -7.83 -6.73 -8.47
N ALA A 72 -8.82 -6.79 -9.34
CA ALA A 72 -10.21 -6.61 -8.94
C ALA A 72 -10.64 -7.70 -7.95
N GLU A 73 -10.26 -8.94 -8.18
CA GLU A 73 -10.56 -10.08 -7.31
C GLU A 73 -9.85 -9.96 -5.95
N ASN A 74 -8.57 -9.61 -5.95
CA ASN A 74 -7.82 -9.36 -4.73
C ASN A 74 -8.49 -8.29 -3.85
N ARG A 75 -8.89 -7.17 -4.46
CA ARG A 75 -9.59 -6.09 -3.76
C ARG A 75 -10.93 -6.55 -3.20
N ARG A 76 -11.72 -7.32 -3.95
CA ARG A 76 -13.00 -7.88 -3.47
C ARG A 76 -12.80 -8.72 -2.21
N ARG A 77 -11.81 -9.61 -2.20
CA ARG A 77 -11.51 -10.48 -1.07
C ARG A 77 -11.10 -9.72 0.19
N PHE A 78 -10.30 -8.65 0.03
CA PHE A 78 -9.92 -7.81 1.17
C PHE A 78 -11.11 -7.06 1.77
N LEU A 79 -12.03 -6.58 0.93
CA LEU A 79 -13.22 -5.85 1.39
C LEU A 79 -14.26 -6.80 2.02
N SER A 80 -14.47 -7.99 1.45
CA SER A 80 -15.42 -8.97 2.00
C SER A 80 -14.99 -9.58 3.33
N ALA A 81 -13.68 -9.70 3.58
CA ALA A 81 -13.16 -10.15 4.88
C ALA A 81 -13.49 -9.17 6.02
N GLY A 82 -13.58 -7.87 5.73
CA GLY A 82 -14.01 -6.86 6.70
C GLY A 82 -15.50 -6.95 7.03
N GLU A 83 -16.33 -7.25 6.02
CA GLU A 83 -17.78 -7.39 6.19
C GLU A 83 -18.14 -8.63 7.02
N ALA A 84 -17.49 -9.78 6.76
CA ALA A 84 -17.69 -11.00 7.56
C ALA A 84 -17.34 -10.79 9.05
N THR A 85 -16.35 -9.95 9.34
CA THR A 85 -15.96 -9.62 10.72
C THR A 85 -17.01 -8.75 11.41
N ASN A 86 -17.59 -7.76 10.70
CA ASN A 86 -18.63 -6.89 11.24
C ASN A 86 -19.95 -7.65 11.50
N SER A 87 -20.28 -8.63 10.65
CA SER A 87 -21.45 -9.48 10.84
C SER A 87 -21.29 -10.41 12.05
N ALA A 88 -20.10 -11.01 12.24
CA ALA A 88 -19.82 -11.87 13.38
C ALA A 88 -19.92 -11.11 14.73
N THR A 89 -19.63 -9.80 14.75
CA THR A 89 -19.82 -8.96 15.95
C THR A 89 -21.27 -8.50 16.17
N ALA A 90 -22.15 -8.61 15.17
CA ALA A 90 -23.55 -8.19 15.26
C ALA A 90 -24.48 -9.33 15.72
N GLU A 91 -24.04 -10.59 15.65
CA GLU A 91 -24.79 -11.76 16.14
C GLU A 91 -24.60 -12.02 17.64
N ASP A 92 -23.76 -11.23 18.32
CA ASP A 92 -23.45 -11.32 19.76
C ASP A 92 -24.15 -10.25 20.64
N GLU A 93 -25.13 -9.48 20.12
CA GLU A 93 -25.99 -8.55 20.90
C GLU A 93 -27.43 -9.06 21.10
#